data_AF-A0A926AKT9-F1
#
_entry.id   AF-A0A926AKT9-F1
#
_cell.length_a   1.000
_cell.length_b   1.000
_cell.length_c   1.000
_cell.angle_alpha   90.00
_cell.angle_beta   90.00
_cell.angle_gamma   90.00
#
_symmetry.space_group_name_H-M   'P 1'
#
loop_
_entity.id
_entity.type
_entity.pdbx_description
1 polymer ?
#
loop_
_entity_poly.entity_id
_entity_poly.type
_entity_poly.pdbx_seq_one_letter_code
_entity_poly.pdbx_strand_id
1 'polypeptide(L)'
;MYSGVWRYTQNNQNIFLSFPATSRLSRDISYLLAEAGWLLYHELAHASDFMPVSARGSLNNSLSAWGNISPRFQAQQLPSDLMAGSFPLQSAQLRGLAQVKFFGATADATQRAYTPNDVANFFANDRATDEYSYSTTREDLAMTFEEFMMARNHAWRRDVAITDKIGPTTTSSNLIVRFGQRGRIGESTIKPRARYAVGELAPWVNLVEVDNLATPIPMRAGDSWQSNLVVPAPPGGMAGALALRMPLDFASDRALLERALSGPHGHHGHGSPSERWLKRASR
;
A
#
# COMPACT_ATOMS: atom_id res chain seq x y z
N MET A 1 -10.75 2.94 17.92
CA MET A 1 -9.54 2.25 17.37
C MET A 1 -9.97 1.24 16.33
N TYR A 2 -9.18 1.09 15.27
CA TYR A 2 -9.46 0.29 14.06
C TYR A 2 -8.19 -0.49 13.66
N SER A 3 -8.28 -1.30 12.61
CA SER A 3 -7.10 -1.85 11.93
C SER A 3 -7.24 -1.69 10.42
N GLY A 4 -6.12 -1.39 9.75
CA GLY A 4 -6.04 -1.44 8.29
C GLY A 4 -5.38 -2.74 7.89
N VAL A 5 -5.97 -3.45 6.93
CA VAL A 5 -5.44 -4.71 6.42
C VAL A 5 -5.33 -4.67 4.90
N TRP A 6 -4.32 -5.36 4.37
CA TRP A 6 -4.12 -5.46 2.92
C TRP A 6 -3.56 -6.82 2.51
N ARG A 7 -3.66 -7.13 1.22
CA ARG A 7 -2.91 -8.20 0.56
C ARG A 7 -2.84 -7.94 -0.94
N TYR A 8 -1.89 -8.57 -1.62
CA TYR A 8 -2.02 -8.75 -3.06
C TYR A 8 -2.68 -10.09 -3.36
N THR A 9 -3.47 -10.14 -4.43
CA THR A 9 -4.23 -11.34 -4.80
C THR A 9 -4.25 -11.58 -6.30
N GLN A 10 -4.24 -12.88 -6.63
CA GLN A 10 -4.51 -13.41 -7.95
C GLN A 10 -5.64 -14.44 -7.84
N ASN A 11 -6.69 -14.32 -8.64
CA ASN A 11 -7.83 -15.26 -8.62
C ASN A 11 -8.41 -15.51 -7.21
N ASN A 12 -8.59 -14.45 -6.41
CA ASN A 12 -9.03 -14.46 -5.00
C ASN A 12 -8.04 -15.07 -3.99
N GLN A 13 -6.95 -15.68 -4.45
CA GLN A 13 -5.93 -16.26 -3.60
C GLN A 13 -4.93 -15.18 -3.17
N ASN A 14 -4.50 -15.22 -1.91
CA ASN A 14 -3.39 -14.39 -1.46
C ASN A 14 -2.12 -14.82 -2.21
N ILE A 15 -1.33 -13.87 -2.74
CA ILE A 15 -0.04 -14.21 -3.34
C ILE A 15 1.01 -14.56 -2.28
N PHE A 16 0.78 -14.10 -1.04
CA PHE A 16 1.61 -14.42 0.10
C PHE A 16 1.18 -15.74 0.73
N LEU A 17 2.16 -16.61 0.97
CA LEU A 17 1.96 -17.89 1.63
C LEU A 17 2.50 -17.81 3.06
N SER A 18 1.80 -18.46 4.00
CA SER A 18 2.32 -18.66 5.35
C SER A 18 3.00 -20.03 5.41
N PHE A 19 4.20 -20.07 5.99
CA PHE A 19 4.93 -21.31 6.23
C PHE A 19 5.27 -21.42 7.72
N PRO A 20 5.03 -22.58 8.35
CA PRO A 20 5.55 -22.82 9.69
C PRO A 20 7.07 -22.71 9.70
N ALA A 21 7.63 -22.00 10.70
CA ALA A 21 9.08 -21.85 10.85
C ALA A 21 9.82 -23.19 10.99
N THR A 22 9.12 -24.25 11.39
CA THR A 22 9.62 -25.62 11.52
C THR A 22 9.58 -26.42 10.22
N SER A 23 8.93 -25.91 9.17
CA SER A 23 8.81 -26.59 7.89
C SER A 23 10.06 -26.37 7.02
N ARG A 24 10.67 -27.46 6.53
CA ARG A 24 11.78 -27.39 5.56
C ARG A 24 11.25 -27.64 4.15
N LEU A 25 10.48 -26.68 3.65
CA LEU A 25 9.92 -26.75 2.30
C LEU A 25 10.86 -26.08 1.29
N SER A 26 11.07 -26.74 0.15
CA SER A 26 11.73 -26.11 -1.00
C SER A 26 10.77 -25.11 -1.65
N ARG A 27 11.26 -23.92 -1.99
CA ARG A 27 10.48 -22.83 -2.57
C ARG A 27 11.08 -22.47 -3.92
N ASP A 28 10.25 -22.34 -4.94
CA ASP A 28 10.70 -21.88 -6.25
C ASP A 28 10.88 -20.34 -6.26
N ILE A 29 11.48 -19.84 -7.34
CA ILE A 29 11.76 -18.41 -7.52
C ILE A 29 10.49 -17.55 -7.64
N SER A 30 9.34 -18.14 -8.01
CA SER A 30 8.08 -17.40 -8.11
C SER A 30 7.60 -16.93 -6.74
N TYR A 31 7.97 -17.65 -5.66
CA TYR A 31 7.74 -17.19 -4.29
C TYR A 31 8.52 -15.91 -3.98
N LEU A 32 9.80 -15.84 -4.38
CA LEU A 32 10.60 -14.63 -4.18
C LEU A 32 9.99 -13.44 -4.92
N LEU A 33 9.45 -13.66 -6.12
CA LEU A 33 8.74 -12.63 -6.87
C LEU A 33 7.52 -12.11 -6.10
N ALA A 34 6.69 -13.00 -5.54
CA ALA A 34 5.54 -12.58 -4.74
C ALA A 34 5.95 -11.83 -3.47
N GLU A 35 7.00 -12.28 -2.79
CA GLU A 35 7.46 -11.70 -1.53
C GLU A 35 8.20 -10.38 -1.67
N ALA A 36 8.99 -10.21 -2.74
CA ALA A 36 9.87 -9.06 -2.90
C ALA A 36 9.46 -8.12 -4.05
N GLY A 37 8.60 -8.56 -4.97
CA GLY A 37 8.26 -7.79 -6.18
C GLY A 37 7.62 -6.45 -5.86
N TRP A 38 6.64 -6.45 -4.97
CA TRP A 38 5.99 -5.21 -4.52
C TRP A 38 6.98 -4.29 -3.81
N LEU A 39 7.78 -4.81 -2.88
CA LEU A 39 8.79 -4.03 -2.17
C LEU A 39 9.83 -3.45 -3.13
N LEU A 40 10.23 -4.20 -4.16
CA LEU A 40 11.14 -3.71 -5.18
C LEU A 40 10.53 -2.56 -5.98
N TYR A 41 9.26 -2.65 -6.40
CA TYR A 41 8.59 -1.53 -7.07
C TYR A 41 8.45 -0.31 -6.16
N HIS A 42 8.20 -0.53 -4.87
CA HIS A 42 8.11 0.52 -3.86
C HIS A 42 9.44 1.27 -3.69
N GLU A 43 10.53 0.55 -3.45
CA GLU A 43 11.85 1.14 -3.24
C GLU A 43 12.42 1.78 -4.52
N LEU A 44 12.16 1.16 -5.68
CA LEU A 44 12.49 1.79 -6.96
C LEU A 44 11.68 3.05 -7.20
N ALA A 45 10.46 3.14 -6.65
CA ALA A 45 9.68 4.35 -6.73
C ALA A 45 10.32 5.49 -5.93
N HIS A 46 10.76 5.22 -4.68
CA HIS A 46 11.55 6.19 -3.92
C HIS A 46 12.83 6.59 -4.66
N ALA A 47 13.60 5.63 -5.16
CA ALA A 47 14.83 5.92 -5.90
C ALA A 47 14.55 6.84 -7.11
N SER A 48 13.45 6.58 -7.83
CA SER A 48 13.03 7.37 -9.00
C SER A 48 12.36 8.69 -8.61
N ASP A 49 11.85 8.85 -7.39
CA ASP A 49 11.39 10.14 -6.87
C ASP A 49 12.58 11.09 -6.63
N PHE A 50 13.64 10.59 -6.00
CA PHE A 50 14.86 11.39 -5.78
C PHE A 50 15.66 11.61 -7.07
N MET A 51 15.71 10.61 -7.96
CA MET A 51 16.42 10.67 -9.25
C MET A 51 15.53 10.22 -10.43
N PRO A 52 14.51 11.03 -10.78
CA PRO A 52 13.58 10.75 -11.87
C PRO A 52 14.28 10.69 -13.20
N VAL A 53 13.70 9.94 -14.13
CA VAL A 53 14.28 9.67 -15.45
C VAL A 53 14.58 10.96 -16.21
N SER A 54 13.69 11.96 -16.09
CA SER A 54 13.83 13.29 -16.68
C SER A 54 15.10 14.04 -16.23
N ALA A 55 15.60 13.77 -15.02
CA ALA A 55 16.79 14.41 -14.47
C ALA A 55 18.10 13.66 -14.75
N ARG A 56 18.03 12.38 -15.16
CA ARG A 56 19.23 11.52 -15.29
C ARG A 56 20.21 12.00 -16.35
N GLY A 57 19.71 12.58 -17.44
CA GLY A 57 20.54 13.12 -18.52
C GLY A 57 21.30 14.40 -18.16
N SER A 58 20.89 15.10 -17.11
CA SER A 58 21.48 16.37 -16.65
C SER A 58 22.28 16.22 -15.36
N LEU A 59 22.58 14.99 -14.94
CA LEU A 59 23.36 14.76 -13.71
C LEU A 59 24.79 15.27 -13.88
N ASN A 60 25.27 16.00 -12.88
CA ASN A 60 26.65 16.44 -12.82
C ASN A 60 27.50 15.32 -12.19
N ASN A 61 28.35 14.70 -13.01
CA ASN A 61 29.24 13.61 -12.61
C ASN A 61 30.36 14.05 -11.64
N SER A 62 30.57 15.35 -11.45
CA SER A 62 31.48 15.88 -10.42
C SER A 62 30.81 16.03 -9.05
N LEU A 63 29.49 15.87 -8.96
CA LEU A 63 28.74 15.91 -7.70
C LEU A 63 28.44 14.49 -7.20
N SER A 64 28.25 14.37 -5.88
CA SER A 64 27.66 13.16 -5.31
C SER A 64 26.20 13.00 -5.74
N ALA A 65 25.62 11.82 -5.48
CA ALA A 65 24.18 11.63 -5.66
C ALA A 65 23.38 12.70 -4.91
N TRP A 66 23.75 13.01 -3.66
CA TRP A 66 23.09 14.06 -2.89
C TRP A 66 23.26 15.45 -3.49
N GLY A 67 24.43 15.80 -4.03
CA GLY A 67 24.64 17.08 -4.70
C GLY A 67 23.72 17.28 -5.92
N ASN A 68 23.34 16.19 -6.60
CA ASN A 68 22.37 16.21 -7.70
C ASN A 68 20.90 16.22 -7.22
N ILE A 69 20.63 15.73 -6.02
CA ILE A 69 19.27 15.60 -5.45
C ILE A 69 18.88 16.86 -4.65
N SER A 70 19.79 17.37 -3.82
CA SER A 70 19.52 18.37 -2.79
C SER A 70 18.88 19.66 -3.30
N PRO A 71 19.23 20.21 -4.49
CA PRO A 71 18.60 21.44 -4.96
C PRO A 71 17.11 21.26 -5.20
N ARG A 72 16.71 20.14 -5.82
CA ARG A 72 15.30 19.82 -6.11
C ARG A 72 14.54 19.42 -4.85
N PHE A 73 15.18 18.68 -3.94
CA PHE A 73 14.58 18.33 -2.66
C PHE A 73 14.28 19.58 -1.81
N GLN A 74 15.23 20.51 -1.69
CA GLN A 74 15.04 21.75 -0.93
C GLN A 74 13.99 22.67 -1.56
N ALA A 75 13.90 22.67 -2.90
CA ALA A 75 12.90 23.43 -3.64
C ALA A 75 11.51 22.76 -3.66
N GLN A 76 11.34 21.59 -3.03
CA GLN A 76 10.10 20.79 -3.09
C GLN A 76 9.67 20.47 -4.53
N GLN A 77 10.64 20.07 -5.35
CA GLN A 77 10.48 19.76 -6.78
C GLN A 77 10.67 18.27 -7.09
N LEU A 78 10.57 17.40 -6.09
CA LEU A 78 10.50 15.97 -6.37
C LEU A 78 9.13 15.61 -6.97
N PRO A 79 9.03 14.57 -7.82
CA PRO A 79 7.75 14.05 -8.28
C PRO A 79 6.70 13.89 -7.17
N SER A 80 7.09 13.42 -5.98
CA SER A 80 6.19 13.29 -4.83
C SER A 80 5.65 14.62 -4.32
N ASP A 81 6.47 15.67 -4.30
CA ASP A 81 6.05 17.02 -3.91
C ASP A 81 5.08 17.60 -4.94
N LEU A 82 5.40 17.44 -6.22
CA LEU A 82 4.57 17.92 -7.34
C LEU A 82 3.24 17.16 -7.45
N MET A 83 3.24 15.85 -7.19
CA MET A 83 2.04 15.02 -7.10
C MET A 83 1.16 15.51 -5.96
N ALA A 84 1.72 15.73 -4.77
CA ALA A 84 0.97 16.20 -3.61
C ALA A 84 0.37 17.60 -3.82
N GLY A 85 1.04 18.47 -4.57
CA GLY A 85 0.51 19.78 -4.96
C GLY A 85 -0.61 19.71 -6.00
N SER A 86 -0.46 18.89 -7.03
CA SER A 86 -1.41 18.80 -8.16
C SER A 86 -2.61 17.92 -7.86
N PHE A 87 -2.38 16.87 -7.07
CA PHE A 87 -3.36 15.90 -6.65
C PHE A 87 -3.16 15.68 -5.14
N PRO A 88 -3.69 16.55 -4.27
CA PRO A 88 -3.55 16.36 -2.83
C PRO A 88 -4.45 15.22 -2.32
N LEU A 89 -3.93 14.45 -1.37
CA LEU A 89 -4.78 13.72 -0.42
C LEU A 89 -5.42 14.75 0.52
N GLN A 90 -6.71 14.61 0.82
CA GLN A 90 -7.47 15.66 1.51
C GLN A 90 -7.60 15.44 3.02
N SER A 91 -7.58 14.19 3.47
CA SER A 91 -7.89 13.82 4.85
C SER A 91 -6.76 14.17 5.82
N ALA A 92 -6.95 15.27 6.55
CA ALA A 92 -6.09 15.62 7.68
C ALA A 92 -6.18 14.58 8.81
N GLN A 93 -7.34 13.94 8.98
CA GLN A 93 -7.58 12.88 9.95
C GLN A 93 -6.69 11.66 9.67
N LEU A 94 -6.63 11.22 8.42
CA LEU A 94 -5.79 10.08 8.03
C LEU A 94 -4.30 10.41 8.07
N ARG A 95 -3.90 11.64 7.71
CA ARG A 95 -2.52 12.12 7.95
C ARG A 95 -2.15 12.06 9.43
N GLY A 96 -3.02 12.54 10.32
CA GLY A 96 -2.82 12.48 11.76
C GLY A 96 -2.72 11.05 12.28
N LEU A 97 -3.61 10.17 11.84
CA LEU A 97 -3.59 8.74 12.19
C LEU A 97 -2.34 8.03 11.66
N ALA A 98 -1.83 8.41 10.48
CA ALA A 98 -0.61 7.87 9.92
C ALA A 98 0.63 8.24 10.76
N GLN A 99 0.68 9.43 11.35
CA GLN A 99 1.75 9.80 12.29
C GLN A 99 1.77 8.89 13.52
N VAL A 100 0.61 8.52 14.03
CA VAL A 100 0.50 7.56 15.13
C VAL A 100 0.92 6.17 14.67
N LYS A 101 0.35 5.68 13.56
CA LYS A 101 0.51 4.30 13.09
C LYS A 101 1.93 3.99 12.62
N PHE A 102 2.61 4.92 11.96
CA PHE A 102 3.87 4.67 11.25
C PHE A 102 5.08 5.41 11.82
N PHE A 103 4.87 6.51 12.56
CA PHE A 103 5.96 7.28 13.16
C PHE A 103 5.99 7.22 14.70
N GLY A 104 5.05 6.52 15.32
CA GLY A 104 5.01 6.33 16.77
C GLY A 104 4.57 7.57 17.55
N ALA A 105 3.90 8.53 16.90
CA ALA A 105 3.29 9.65 17.60
C ALA A 105 2.20 9.15 18.57
N THR A 106 2.04 9.82 19.70
CA THR A 106 0.95 9.51 20.64
C THR A 106 -0.38 10.02 20.08
N ALA A 107 -1.38 9.14 19.99
CA ALA A 107 -2.72 9.54 19.55
C ALA A 107 -3.34 10.56 20.53
N ASP A 108 -3.90 11.66 20.02
CA ASP A 108 -4.63 12.64 20.83
C ASP A 108 -6.05 12.15 21.23
N ALA A 109 -6.79 12.97 22.00
CA ALA A 109 -8.12 12.60 22.46
C ALA A 109 -9.14 12.41 21.31
N THR A 110 -9.07 13.24 20.27
CA THR A 110 -9.94 13.18 19.10
C THR A 110 -9.63 11.92 18.28
N GLN A 111 -8.36 11.64 18.03
CA GLN A 111 -7.90 10.45 17.32
C GLN A 111 -8.28 9.15 18.03
N ARG A 112 -8.22 9.13 19.37
CA ARG A 112 -8.67 7.98 20.17
C ARG A 112 -10.18 7.76 20.11
N ALA A 113 -10.95 8.84 19.92
CA ALA A 113 -12.41 8.79 19.83
C ALA A 113 -12.92 8.28 18.47
N TYR A 114 -12.09 8.30 17.41
CA TYR A 114 -12.50 7.77 16.11
C TYR A 114 -12.89 6.28 16.18
N THR A 115 -14.08 6.00 15.65
CA THR A 115 -14.59 4.66 15.42
C THR A 115 -14.02 4.08 14.12
N PRO A 116 -14.04 2.74 13.95
CA PRO A 116 -13.71 2.12 12.67
C PRO A 116 -14.53 2.67 11.49
N ASN A 117 -15.80 3.02 11.70
CA ASN A 117 -16.63 3.62 10.66
C ASN A 117 -16.20 5.05 10.30
N ASP A 118 -15.76 5.85 11.27
CA ASP A 118 -15.23 7.19 10.98
C ASP A 118 -14.00 7.10 10.06
N VAL A 119 -13.07 6.20 10.39
CA VAL A 119 -11.84 6.00 9.60
C VAL A 119 -12.16 5.43 8.23
N ALA A 120 -13.09 4.47 8.14
CA ALA A 120 -13.59 3.94 6.88
C ALA A 120 -14.17 5.06 6.00
N ASN A 121 -14.97 5.96 6.57
CA ASN A 121 -15.52 7.11 5.85
C ASN A 121 -14.43 8.10 5.41
N PHE A 122 -13.42 8.36 6.24
CA PHE A 122 -12.30 9.20 5.83
C PHE A 122 -11.54 8.60 4.64
N PHE A 123 -11.29 7.29 4.67
CA PHE A 123 -10.48 6.61 3.66
C PHE A 123 -11.24 6.43 2.35
N ALA A 124 -12.51 6.03 2.41
CA ALA A 124 -13.37 5.84 1.25
C ALA A 124 -13.53 7.12 0.40
N ASN A 125 -13.60 8.28 1.06
CA ASN A 125 -13.83 9.58 0.42
C ASN A 125 -12.55 10.28 -0.09
N ASP A 126 -11.37 9.68 0.12
CA ASP A 126 -10.09 10.24 -0.29
C ASP A 126 -9.38 9.34 -1.32
N ARG A 127 -8.26 9.80 -1.87
CA ARG A 127 -7.72 9.30 -3.15
C ARG A 127 -6.43 8.50 -3.00
N ALA A 128 -6.17 7.98 -1.80
CA ALA A 128 -5.05 7.09 -1.54
C ALA A 128 -5.42 5.65 -1.89
N THR A 129 -4.42 4.88 -2.32
CA THR A 129 -4.55 3.44 -2.53
C THR A 129 -4.38 2.64 -1.23
N ASP A 130 -3.65 3.19 -0.25
CA ASP A 130 -3.35 2.56 1.03
C ASP A 130 -3.27 3.61 2.15
N GLU A 131 -3.47 3.20 3.41
CA GLU A 131 -3.29 4.10 4.55
C GLU A 131 -1.84 4.57 4.72
N TYR A 132 -0.86 3.78 4.24
CA TYR A 132 0.54 4.16 4.30
C TYR A 132 0.87 5.39 3.44
N SER A 133 0.08 5.66 2.39
CA SER A 133 0.19 6.87 1.58
C SER A 133 0.04 8.17 2.38
N TYR A 134 -0.61 8.15 3.55
CA TYR A 134 -0.79 9.34 4.39
C TYR A 134 0.43 9.64 5.30
N SER A 135 1.43 8.77 5.32
CA SER A 135 2.60 8.91 6.20
C SER A 135 3.54 10.02 5.71
N THR A 136 3.87 10.04 4.41
CA THR A 136 4.60 11.11 3.73
C THR A 136 4.16 11.21 2.26
N THR A 137 4.47 12.33 1.60
CA THR A 137 4.24 12.43 0.15
C THR A 137 5.07 11.43 -0.66
N ARG A 138 6.22 10.98 -0.12
CA ARG A 138 7.10 10.00 -0.76
C ARG A 138 6.45 8.62 -0.75
N GLU A 139 5.83 8.25 0.36
CA GLU A 139 5.05 7.00 0.48
C GLU A 139 3.79 7.03 -0.40
N ASP A 140 3.13 8.18 -0.52
CA ASP A 140 1.97 8.35 -1.41
C ASP A 140 2.29 8.00 -2.87
N LEU A 141 3.37 8.59 -3.39
CA LEU A 141 3.87 8.31 -4.72
C LEU A 141 4.31 6.85 -4.87
N ALA A 142 5.08 6.32 -3.92
CA ALA A 142 5.62 4.97 -3.97
C ALA A 142 4.51 3.91 -3.94
N MET A 143 3.53 4.05 -3.04
CA MET A 143 2.39 3.14 -2.96
C MET A 143 1.53 3.17 -4.22
N THR A 144 1.33 4.35 -4.80
CA THR A 144 0.57 4.49 -6.05
C THR A 144 1.31 3.82 -7.22
N PHE A 145 2.63 4.02 -7.33
CA PHE A 145 3.43 3.40 -8.38
C PHE A 145 3.54 1.88 -8.21
N GLU A 146 3.76 1.42 -6.98
CA GLU A 146 3.83 0.00 -6.63
C GLU A 146 2.59 -0.75 -7.07
N GLU A 147 1.39 -0.29 -6.66
CA GLU A 147 0.15 -1.01 -6.99
C GLU A 147 -0.07 -1.08 -8.50
N PHE A 148 0.29 -0.01 -9.23
CA PHE A 148 0.24 -0.03 -10.69
C PHE A 148 1.17 -1.09 -11.28
N MET A 149 2.44 -1.13 -10.85
CA MET A 149 3.42 -2.07 -11.40
C MET A 149 3.09 -3.53 -11.06
N MET A 150 2.54 -3.77 -9.86
CA MET A 150 2.01 -5.07 -9.46
C MET A 150 0.85 -5.53 -10.35
N ALA A 151 -0.10 -4.63 -10.61
CA ALA A 151 -1.22 -4.92 -11.51
C ALA A 151 -0.77 -5.14 -12.95
N ARG A 152 0.13 -4.29 -13.45
CA ARG A 152 0.62 -4.31 -14.83
C ARG A 152 1.42 -5.58 -15.15
N ASN A 153 2.41 -5.90 -14.32
CA ASN A 153 3.39 -6.93 -14.67
C ASN A 153 2.97 -8.34 -14.23
N HIS A 154 2.01 -8.45 -13.32
CA HIS A 154 1.61 -9.73 -12.72
C HIS A 154 0.10 -9.98 -12.69
N ALA A 155 -0.73 -9.01 -13.10
CA ALA A 155 -2.17 -9.04 -12.92
C ALA A 155 -2.59 -9.21 -11.45
N TRP A 156 -1.72 -8.83 -10.51
CA TRP A 156 -1.96 -8.91 -9.07
C TRP A 156 -2.60 -7.62 -8.59
N ARG A 157 -3.75 -7.74 -7.92
CA ARG A 157 -4.52 -6.59 -7.44
C ARG A 157 -4.38 -6.48 -5.92
N ARG A 158 -4.31 -5.26 -5.40
CA ARG A 158 -4.30 -5.00 -3.96
C ARG A 158 -5.71 -5.06 -3.41
N ASP A 159 -5.95 -5.93 -2.44
CA ASP A 159 -7.06 -5.79 -1.51
C ASP A 159 -6.61 -4.85 -0.39
N VAL A 160 -7.40 -3.83 -0.07
CA VAL A 160 -7.20 -2.92 1.08
C VAL A 160 -8.50 -2.76 1.84
N ALA A 161 -8.46 -2.77 3.16
CA ALA A 161 -9.64 -2.60 3.99
C ALA A 161 -9.37 -1.88 5.32
N ILE A 162 -10.37 -1.13 5.77
CA ILE A 162 -10.50 -0.65 7.14
C ILE A 162 -11.44 -1.59 7.88
N THR A 163 -11.00 -2.07 9.04
CA THR A 163 -11.70 -3.07 9.84
C THR A 163 -11.84 -2.63 11.29
N ASP A 164 -12.60 -3.41 12.06
CA ASP A 164 -12.51 -3.35 13.51
C ASP A 164 -11.08 -3.60 14.00
N LYS A 165 -10.81 -3.20 15.25
CA LYS A 165 -9.49 -3.39 15.86
C LYS A 165 -9.18 -4.88 16.00
N ILE A 166 -8.02 -5.28 15.50
CA ILE A 166 -7.48 -6.64 15.73
C ILE A 166 -6.98 -6.76 17.17
N GLY A 167 -7.48 -7.77 17.87
CA GLY A 167 -7.06 -8.16 19.22
C GLY A 167 -6.45 -9.57 19.25
N PRO A 168 -6.14 -10.09 20.46
CA PRO A 168 -5.48 -11.38 20.63
C PRO A 168 -6.28 -12.58 20.09
N THR A 169 -7.61 -12.50 20.09
CA THR A 169 -8.52 -13.56 19.65
C THR A 169 -9.11 -13.33 18.25
N THR A 170 -8.67 -12.26 17.57
CA THR A 170 -9.17 -11.93 16.24
C THR A 170 -8.53 -12.84 15.18
N THR A 171 -9.38 -13.38 14.32
CA THR A 171 -9.08 -14.20 13.14
C THR A 171 -9.68 -13.53 11.90
N SER A 172 -9.32 -13.97 10.70
CA SER A 172 -9.95 -13.44 9.48
C SER A 172 -11.47 -13.69 9.45
N SER A 173 -11.94 -14.77 10.09
CA SER A 173 -13.34 -15.15 10.15
C SER A 173 -14.22 -14.23 11.01
N ASN A 174 -13.64 -13.53 11.99
CA ASN A 174 -14.37 -12.65 12.90
C ASN A 174 -13.94 -11.17 12.82
N LEU A 175 -12.95 -10.85 11.96
CA LEU A 175 -12.54 -9.48 11.69
C LEU A 175 -13.54 -8.78 10.76
N ILE A 176 -14.34 -7.86 11.28
CA ILE A 176 -15.39 -7.18 10.51
C ILE A 176 -14.81 -6.05 9.65
N VAL A 177 -15.12 -6.08 8.36
CA VAL A 177 -14.78 -5.03 7.38
C VAL A 177 -15.77 -3.86 7.54
N ARG A 178 -15.24 -2.63 7.63
CA ARG A 178 -16.03 -1.39 7.60
C ARG A 178 -15.99 -0.69 6.25
N PHE A 179 -14.88 -0.85 5.56
CA PHE A 179 -14.69 -0.47 4.17
C PHE A 179 -13.61 -1.37 3.56
N GLY A 180 -13.71 -1.71 2.28
CA GLY A 180 -12.60 -2.33 1.58
C GLY A 180 -12.84 -2.43 0.09
N GLN A 181 -11.76 -2.60 -0.66
CA GLN A 181 -11.80 -2.71 -2.11
C GLN A 181 -10.64 -3.55 -2.64
N ARG A 182 -10.88 -4.21 -3.78
CA ARG A 182 -9.85 -4.80 -4.63
C ARG A 182 -9.49 -3.89 -5.78
N GLY A 183 -8.21 -3.58 -5.94
CA GLY A 183 -7.64 -2.78 -7.03
C GLY A 183 -8.14 -1.34 -6.96
N ARG A 184 -8.01 -0.71 -5.78
CA ARG A 184 -8.45 0.67 -5.52
C ARG A 184 -7.79 1.66 -6.48
N ILE A 185 -6.57 1.39 -6.97
CA ILE A 185 -5.90 2.23 -7.98
C ILE A 185 -6.72 2.44 -9.27
N GLY A 186 -7.67 1.56 -9.56
CA GLY A 186 -8.58 1.67 -10.70
C GLY A 186 -9.71 2.70 -10.53
N GLU A 187 -9.86 3.33 -9.36
CA GLU A 187 -10.87 4.38 -9.15
C GLU A 187 -10.65 5.57 -10.10
N SER A 188 -11.73 6.11 -10.65
CA SER A 188 -11.66 7.26 -11.58
C SER A 188 -11.04 8.51 -10.93
N THR A 189 -11.17 8.66 -9.62
CA THR A 189 -10.59 9.75 -8.83
C THR A 189 -9.10 9.52 -8.51
N ILE A 190 -8.60 8.28 -8.63
CA ILE A 190 -7.22 7.89 -8.34
C ILE A 190 -6.41 7.74 -9.64
N LYS A 191 -7.02 7.33 -10.75
CA LYS A 191 -6.34 7.19 -12.06
C LYS A 191 -5.50 8.40 -12.47
N PRO A 192 -5.93 9.67 -12.30
CA PRO A 192 -5.08 10.83 -12.62
C PRO A 192 -3.77 10.87 -11.81
N ARG A 193 -3.83 10.46 -10.54
CA ARG A 193 -2.68 10.35 -9.64
C ARG A 193 -1.73 9.25 -10.11
N ALA A 194 -2.28 8.07 -10.42
CA ALA A 194 -1.51 6.95 -10.95
C ALA A 194 -0.85 7.30 -12.29
N ARG A 195 -1.56 8.02 -13.15
CA ARG A 195 -1.05 8.49 -14.44
C ARG A 195 0.14 9.44 -14.27
N TYR A 196 0.05 10.36 -13.31
CA TYR A 196 1.16 11.23 -12.94
C TYR A 196 2.37 10.42 -12.42
N ALA A 197 2.16 9.55 -11.42
CA ALA A 197 3.22 8.73 -10.84
C ALA A 197 3.93 7.86 -11.90
N VAL A 198 3.17 7.18 -12.77
CA VAL A 198 3.76 6.36 -13.83
C VAL A 198 4.51 7.21 -14.85
N GLY A 199 3.98 8.37 -15.23
CA GLY A 199 4.62 9.27 -16.20
C GLY A 199 5.97 9.78 -15.73
N GLU A 200 6.09 10.13 -14.44
CA GLU A 200 7.34 10.64 -13.87
C GLU A 200 8.37 9.53 -13.60
N LEU A 201 7.92 8.37 -13.13
CA LEU A 201 8.81 7.31 -12.62
C LEU A 201 9.14 6.25 -13.67
N ALA A 202 8.25 6.02 -14.63
CA ALA A 202 8.42 5.03 -15.69
C ALA A 202 7.91 5.56 -17.04
N PRO A 203 8.54 6.61 -17.62
CA PRO A 203 8.10 7.26 -18.86
C PRO A 203 8.10 6.35 -20.10
N TRP A 204 8.68 5.15 -20.01
CA TRP A 204 8.61 4.12 -21.06
C TRP A 204 7.29 3.33 -21.03
N VAL A 205 6.48 3.46 -19.99
CA VAL A 205 5.16 2.82 -19.90
C VAL A 205 4.13 3.65 -20.65
N ASN A 206 3.30 3.00 -21.47
CA ASN A 206 2.19 3.68 -22.12
C ASN A 206 1.12 4.03 -21.08
N LEU A 207 0.86 5.33 -20.88
CA LEU A 207 -0.10 5.79 -19.86
C LEU A 207 -1.54 5.33 -20.10
N VAL A 208 -1.89 4.88 -21.32
CA VAL A 208 -3.18 4.21 -21.60
C VAL A 208 -3.36 2.95 -20.75
N GLU A 209 -2.29 2.31 -20.31
CA GLU A 209 -2.35 1.15 -19.39
C GLU A 209 -2.96 1.53 -18.02
N VAL A 210 -2.75 2.77 -17.55
CA VAL A 210 -3.41 3.29 -16.33
C VAL A 210 -4.91 3.46 -16.58
N ASP A 211 -5.27 4.00 -17.74
CA ASP A 211 -6.67 4.24 -18.12
C ASP A 211 -7.45 2.90 -18.23
N ASN A 212 -6.76 1.82 -18.62
CA ASN A 212 -7.29 0.47 -18.74
C ASN A 212 -7.32 -0.34 -17.43
N LEU A 213 -6.86 0.21 -16.30
CA LEU A 213 -6.98 -0.48 -15.01
C LEU A 213 -8.45 -0.85 -14.73
N ALA A 214 -8.65 -2.11 -14.34
CA ALA A 214 -9.97 -2.66 -14.04
C ALA A 214 -10.67 -1.87 -12.93
N THR A 215 -11.99 -1.74 -13.03
CA THR A 215 -12.79 -1.09 -12.00
C THR A 215 -12.58 -1.79 -10.64
N PRO A 216 -12.43 -1.01 -9.55
CA PRO A 216 -12.34 -1.57 -8.20
C PRO A 216 -13.56 -2.41 -7.87
N ILE A 217 -13.33 -3.49 -7.12
CA ILE A 217 -14.42 -4.34 -6.65
C ILE A 217 -14.64 -4.05 -5.16
N PRO A 218 -15.81 -3.54 -4.75
CA PRO A 218 -16.06 -3.25 -3.35
C PRO A 218 -16.13 -4.55 -2.54
N MET A 219 -15.56 -4.49 -1.34
CA MET A 219 -15.82 -5.46 -0.28
C MET A 219 -17.14 -5.12 0.42
N ARG A 220 -17.72 -6.12 1.07
CA ARG A 220 -18.99 -6.02 1.78
C ARG A 220 -18.71 -5.61 3.22
N ALA A 221 -19.08 -4.38 3.56
CA ALA A 221 -19.02 -3.89 4.93
C ALA A 221 -20.00 -4.67 5.81
N GLY A 222 -19.61 -4.98 7.05
CA GLY A 222 -20.35 -5.84 7.97
C GLY A 222 -20.00 -7.32 7.86
N ASP A 223 -19.47 -7.78 6.73
CA ASP A 223 -18.92 -9.13 6.58
C ASP A 223 -17.50 -9.23 7.16
N SER A 224 -17.07 -10.45 7.45
CA SER A 224 -15.70 -10.72 7.87
C SER A 224 -14.68 -10.54 6.73
N TRP A 225 -13.42 -10.32 7.09
CA TRP A 225 -12.30 -10.28 6.16
C TRP A 225 -12.23 -11.57 5.33
N GLN A 226 -12.40 -12.73 5.96
CA GLN A 226 -12.41 -14.03 5.27
C GLN A 226 -13.48 -14.11 4.19
N SER A 227 -14.70 -13.69 4.50
CA SER A 227 -15.81 -13.66 3.53
C SER A 227 -15.50 -12.74 2.36
N ASN A 228 -14.75 -11.67 2.59
CA ASN A 228 -14.32 -10.70 1.58
C ASN A 228 -13.09 -11.10 0.76
N LEU A 229 -12.47 -12.25 1.03
CA LEU A 229 -11.33 -12.71 0.23
C LEU A 229 -11.75 -13.13 -1.19
N VAL A 230 -13.02 -13.50 -1.38
CA VAL A 230 -13.59 -13.84 -2.69
C VAL A 230 -14.49 -12.70 -3.15
N VAL A 231 -13.96 -11.90 -4.09
CA VAL A 231 -14.66 -10.77 -4.72
C VAL A 231 -14.46 -10.75 -6.25
N PRO A 232 -15.52 -10.59 -7.07
CA PRO A 232 -16.92 -10.46 -6.64
C PRO A 232 -17.42 -11.77 -6.02
N ALA A 233 -18.49 -11.70 -5.23
CA ALA A 233 -19.06 -12.91 -4.65
C ALA A 233 -19.39 -13.91 -5.78
N PRO A 234 -19.01 -15.19 -5.65
CA PRO A 234 -19.41 -16.16 -6.66
C PRO A 234 -20.94 -16.29 -6.65
N PRO A 235 -21.55 -16.71 -7.76
CA PRO A 235 -22.97 -17.04 -7.80
C PRO A 235 -23.33 -17.95 -6.61
N GLY A 236 -24.48 -17.67 -5.98
CA GLY A 236 -24.82 -18.11 -4.62
C GLY A 236 -24.43 -19.56 -4.25
N GLY A 237 -23.86 -19.74 -3.06
CA GLY A 237 -23.57 -21.04 -2.44
C GLY A 237 -22.13 -21.57 -2.62
N MET A 238 -21.34 -21.00 -3.53
CA MET A 238 -19.96 -21.47 -3.83
C MET A 238 -18.85 -20.71 -3.09
N ALA A 239 -19.17 -19.67 -2.31
CA ALA A 239 -18.18 -18.80 -1.66
C ALA A 239 -17.28 -19.53 -0.66
N GLY A 240 -17.84 -20.52 0.05
CA GLY A 240 -17.08 -21.33 1.00
C GLY A 240 -16.10 -22.32 0.37
N ALA A 241 -16.30 -22.69 -0.91
CA ALA A 241 -15.50 -23.71 -1.59
C ALA A 241 -14.28 -23.15 -2.35
N LEU A 242 -14.27 -21.84 -2.65
CA LEU A 242 -13.22 -21.17 -3.42
C LEU A 242 -12.32 -20.25 -2.59
N ALA A 243 -12.73 -19.90 -1.37
CA ALA A 243 -12.00 -18.97 -0.50
C ALA A 243 -10.68 -19.55 0.03
N LEU A 244 -10.54 -20.87 0.06
CA LEU A 244 -9.42 -21.55 0.70
C LEU A 244 -9.17 -22.91 0.03
N ARG A 245 -8.00 -23.12 -0.58
CA ARG A 245 -7.41 -24.46 -0.56
C ARG A 245 -7.07 -24.75 0.91
N MET A 246 -8.02 -25.43 1.58
CA MET A 246 -8.08 -25.79 3.01
C MET A 246 -8.36 -24.63 3.98
N PRO A 247 -9.35 -24.72 4.90
CA PRO A 247 -9.43 -23.77 6.01
C PRO A 247 -8.06 -23.69 6.68
N LEU A 248 -7.49 -22.49 6.75
CA LEU A 248 -6.21 -22.27 7.39
C LEU A 248 -6.37 -22.70 8.85
N ASP A 249 -5.37 -23.42 9.36
CA ASP A 249 -5.30 -23.56 10.81
C ASP A 249 -5.16 -22.17 11.46
N PHE A 250 -5.49 -22.08 12.74
CA PHE A 250 -5.48 -20.81 13.47
C PHE A 250 -4.13 -20.09 13.35
N ALA A 251 -3.01 -20.84 13.38
CA ALA A 251 -1.67 -20.27 13.29
C ALA A 251 -1.40 -19.64 11.91
N SER A 252 -1.80 -20.30 10.84
CA SER A 252 -1.62 -19.84 9.47
C SER A 252 -2.54 -18.66 9.15
N ASP A 253 -3.78 -18.67 9.66
CA ASP A 253 -4.70 -17.54 9.57
C ASP A 253 -4.14 -16.31 10.29
N ARG A 254 -3.68 -16.49 11.53
CA ARG A 254 -3.04 -15.44 12.33
C ARG A 254 -1.80 -14.87 11.66
N ALA A 255 -0.94 -15.72 11.10
CA ALA A 255 0.25 -15.28 10.39
C ALA A 255 -0.09 -14.41 9.16
N LEU A 256 -1.11 -14.80 8.38
CA LEU A 256 -1.56 -13.98 7.26
C LEU A 256 -2.22 -12.68 7.71
N LEU A 257 -2.95 -12.70 8.84
CA LEU A 257 -3.55 -11.49 9.39
C LEU A 257 -2.51 -10.52 9.95
N GLU A 258 -1.49 -11.03 10.63
CA GLU A 258 -0.34 -10.24 11.12
C GLU A 258 0.46 -9.64 9.96
N ARG A 259 0.64 -10.40 8.87
CA ARG A 259 1.18 -9.86 7.64
C ARG A 259 0.30 -8.75 7.05
N ALA A 260 -1.02 -8.97 6.99
CA ALA A 260 -1.95 -7.99 6.44
C ALA A 260 -1.96 -6.67 7.25
N LEU A 261 -1.63 -6.75 8.55
CA LEU A 261 -1.42 -5.60 9.43
C LEU A 261 -0.09 -4.89 9.21
N SER A 262 0.95 -5.64 8.83
CA SER A 262 2.28 -5.08 8.64
C SER A 262 2.23 -4.08 7.49
N GLY A 263 2.76 -2.87 7.69
CA GLY A 263 2.94 -1.93 6.59
C GLY A 263 3.91 -2.50 5.55
N PRO A 264 4.09 -1.80 4.42
CA PRO A 264 5.06 -2.12 3.37
C PRO A 264 6.49 -2.43 3.86
N HIS A 265 6.85 -2.10 5.09
CA HIS A 265 8.22 -2.27 5.61
C HIS A 265 8.31 -3.04 6.93
N GLY A 266 7.23 -3.70 7.38
CA GLY A 266 7.19 -4.26 8.74
C GLY A 266 7.36 -3.16 9.81
N HIS A 267 7.56 -3.53 11.07
CA HIS A 267 7.67 -2.57 12.19
C HIS A 267 8.90 -1.62 12.16
N HIS A 268 9.64 -1.55 11.06
CA HIS A 268 10.76 -0.64 10.91
C HIS A 268 10.27 0.73 10.46
N GLY A 269 10.28 1.68 11.39
CA GLY A 269 9.96 3.08 11.12
C GLY A 269 10.97 3.69 10.14
N HIS A 270 10.63 3.67 8.85
CA HIS A 270 11.33 4.43 7.83
C HIS A 270 10.81 5.87 7.87
N GLY A 271 11.48 6.71 8.66
CA GLY A 271 12.04 7.88 8.00
C GLY A 271 13.24 7.31 7.29
N SER A 272 13.23 7.29 5.96
CA SER A 272 14.29 6.67 5.14
C SER A 272 15.67 6.97 5.76
N PRO A 273 16.61 6.00 5.76
CA PRO A 273 17.98 6.26 6.22
C PRO A 273 18.54 7.54 5.61
N SER A 274 18.14 7.89 4.37
CA SER A 274 18.37 9.19 3.75
C SER A 274 17.75 10.33 4.56
N GLU A 275 16.45 10.46 4.81
CA GLU A 275 15.90 11.65 5.51
C GLU A 275 16.50 11.92 6.91
N ARG A 276 16.81 10.89 7.70
CA ARG A 276 17.46 11.07 9.02
C ARG A 276 18.94 11.43 8.90
N TRP A 277 19.66 10.89 7.91
CA TRP A 277 21.02 11.35 7.58
C TRP A 277 21.05 12.75 6.98
N LEU A 278 20.07 13.07 6.14
CA LEU A 278 19.98 14.32 5.39
C LEU A 278 19.69 15.51 6.30
N LYS A 279 18.86 15.33 7.35
CA LYS A 279 18.69 16.33 8.43
C LYS A 279 19.93 16.50 9.31
N ARG A 280 20.85 15.52 9.34
CA ARG A 280 22.13 15.62 10.08
C ARG A 280 23.23 16.26 9.24
N ALA A 281 23.21 16.09 7.93
CA ALA A 281 24.18 16.68 6.99
C ALA A 281 23.91 18.17 6.68
N SER A 282 22.75 18.70 7.10
CA SER A 282 22.38 20.11 7.00
C SER A 282 22.57 20.90 8.31
N ARG A 283 23.37 20.37 9.25
CA ARG A 283 23.81 21.07 10.46
C ARG A 283 25.32 21.19 10.45
#